data_AF-A0A6L4Z7P9-F1
#
_entry.id   AF-A0A6L4Z7P9-F1
#
_cell.length_a   1.000
_cell.length_b   1.000
_cell.length_c   1.000
_cell.angle_alpha   90.00
_cell.angle_beta   90.00
_cell.angle_gamma   90.00
#
_symmetry.space_group_name_H-M   'P 1'
#
loop_
_entity.id
_entity.type
_entity.pdbx_description
1 polymer ?
#
loop_
_entity_poly.entity_id
_entity_poly.type
_entity_poly.pdbx_seq_one_letter_code
_entity_poly.pdbx_strand_id
1 'polypeptide(L)'
;MKSKCILILFVFTALLYSCQVTELEFSCDPVINNYVLNNQEELSHITVVEFSTCDISLQRAIFNSWSAEKKRDVWINKLNYILQNEKLNTLEIIHLQNLITHVEPGYFSNENELDEQKTKFASDWINYANDELKWTGEFIAFIVYRLYLDQTQFDAEISMLYDLGLVASNNSEGSCNCATSSDFCGAYTCQDSGCSSVSAGCGWLWMESCNGSCH
;
A
#
# COMPACT_ATOMS: atom_id res chain seq x y z
N MET A 1 -2.51 -4.32 27.25
CA MET A 1 -2.95 -3.88 25.91
C MET A 1 -3.17 -5.13 25.08
N LYS A 2 -4.41 -5.38 24.65
CA LYS A 2 -4.74 -6.55 23.85
C LYS A 2 -4.51 -6.17 22.38
N SER A 3 -3.49 -6.75 21.76
CA SER A 3 -3.28 -6.64 20.32
C SER A 3 -4.51 -7.22 19.63
N LYS A 4 -5.18 -6.43 18.79
CA LYS A 4 -6.48 -6.79 18.17
C LYS A 4 -6.32 -7.62 16.88
N CYS A 5 -5.11 -7.76 16.35
CA CYS A 5 -4.82 -8.64 15.24
C CYS A 5 -4.57 -10.06 15.76
N ILE A 6 -5.63 -10.85 15.89
CA ILE A 6 -5.54 -12.26 16.32
C ILE A 6 -5.25 -13.15 15.10
N LEU A 7 -4.18 -13.94 15.19
CA LEU A 7 -3.80 -14.95 14.20
C LEU A 7 -4.81 -16.11 14.23
N ILE A 8 -5.65 -16.26 13.22
CA ILE A 8 -6.59 -17.40 13.10
C ILE A 8 -6.03 -18.37 12.04
N LEU A 9 -5.61 -19.56 12.49
CA LEU A 9 -5.11 -20.63 11.64
C LEU A 9 -6.25 -21.63 11.39
N PHE A 10 -6.77 -21.70 10.16
CA PHE A 10 -7.65 -22.79 9.72
C PHE A 10 -7.26 -23.30 8.34
N VAL A 11 -7.00 -24.62 8.29
CA VAL A 11 -6.77 -25.40 7.09
C VAL A 11 -8.13 -25.76 6.49
N PHE A 12 -8.37 -25.53 5.18
CA PHE A 12 -8.89 -26.52 4.22
C PHE A 12 -9.11 -25.97 2.79
N THR A 13 -8.57 -26.72 1.82
CA THR A 13 -8.90 -26.90 0.39
C THR A 13 -9.23 -25.69 -0.50
N ALA A 14 -8.30 -25.42 -1.42
CA ALA A 14 -8.40 -24.49 -2.52
C ALA A 14 -9.57 -24.80 -3.47
N LEU A 15 -10.42 -23.79 -3.69
CA LEU A 15 -11.27 -23.67 -4.87
C LEU A 15 -10.78 -22.46 -5.66
N LEU A 16 -10.29 -22.74 -6.86
CA LEU A 16 -9.77 -21.77 -7.81
C LEU A 16 -10.94 -21.03 -8.46
N TYR A 17 -11.15 -19.78 -8.06
CA TYR A 17 -12.08 -18.87 -8.73
C TYR A 17 -11.37 -17.55 -9.03
N SER A 18 -11.20 -17.29 -10.32
CA SER A 18 -10.99 -15.96 -10.89
C SER A 18 -11.99 -14.98 -10.26
N CYS A 19 -11.53 -13.77 -9.89
CA CYS A 19 -12.30 -12.73 -9.18
C CYS A 19 -13.40 -12.11 -10.08
N GLN A 20 -14.32 -12.93 -10.58
CA GLN A 20 -15.56 -12.56 -11.28
C GLN A 20 -16.80 -12.85 -10.39
N VAL A 21 -16.66 -12.69 -9.07
CA VAL A 21 -17.80 -12.74 -8.16
C VAL A 21 -18.15 -11.31 -7.77
N THR A 22 -19.35 -10.89 -8.12
CA THR A 22 -19.98 -9.59 -7.83
C THR A 22 -20.12 -9.22 -6.34
N GLU A 23 -19.45 -9.93 -5.43
CA GLU A 23 -19.58 -9.79 -3.96
C GLU A 23 -18.26 -9.54 -3.22
N LEU A 24 -17.09 -9.56 -3.89
CA LEU A 24 -15.81 -9.19 -3.28
C LEU A 24 -15.50 -7.71 -3.56
N GLU A 25 -15.56 -6.88 -2.51
CA GLU A 25 -15.53 -5.41 -2.60
C GLU A 25 -14.15 -4.81 -2.31
N PHE A 26 -13.41 -5.38 -1.34
CA PHE A 26 -12.17 -4.78 -0.83
C PHE A 26 -10.92 -5.63 -1.06
N SER A 27 -11.10 -6.95 -1.25
CA SER A 27 -10.01 -7.91 -1.47
C SER A 27 -10.48 -9.08 -2.32
N CYS A 28 -9.62 -9.59 -3.20
CA CYS A 28 -9.85 -10.85 -3.89
C CYS A 28 -9.59 -12.10 -3.03
N ASP A 29 -9.13 -11.92 -1.78
CA ASP A 29 -9.15 -12.97 -0.75
C ASP A 29 -10.49 -12.92 0.01
N PRO A 30 -11.35 -13.95 -0.08
CA PRO A 30 -12.65 -13.98 0.58
C PRO A 30 -12.60 -13.89 2.11
N VAL A 31 -11.54 -14.40 2.74
CA VAL A 31 -11.38 -14.35 4.21
C VAL A 31 -11.08 -12.91 4.64
N ILE A 32 -10.14 -12.26 3.95
CA ILE A 32 -9.80 -10.85 4.21
C ILE A 32 -11.00 -9.96 3.89
N ASN A 33 -11.67 -10.17 2.76
CA ASN A 33 -12.84 -9.38 2.36
C ASN A 33 -13.97 -9.49 3.39
N ASN A 34 -14.31 -10.71 3.82
CA ASN A 34 -15.34 -10.93 4.84
C ASN A 34 -14.95 -10.34 6.20
N TYR A 35 -13.68 -10.41 6.58
CA TYR A 35 -13.21 -9.76 7.81
C TYR A 35 -13.44 -8.25 7.73
N VAL A 36 -13.07 -7.60 6.63
CA VAL A 36 -13.27 -6.16 6.47
C VAL A 36 -14.75 -5.79 6.46
N LEU A 37 -15.59 -6.50 5.71
CA LEU A 37 -17.05 -6.29 5.67
C LEU A 37 -17.69 -6.37 7.06
N ASN A 38 -17.32 -7.36 7.85
CA ASN A 38 -17.92 -7.58 9.18
C ASN A 38 -17.39 -6.62 10.25
N ASN A 39 -16.33 -5.86 9.99
CA ASN A 39 -15.68 -5.00 10.98
C ASN A 39 -15.50 -3.54 10.51
N GLN A 40 -16.21 -3.10 9.45
CA GLN A 40 -16.03 -1.77 8.85
C GLN A 40 -16.09 -0.62 9.86
N GLU A 41 -17.06 -0.63 10.78
CA GLU A 41 -17.19 0.42 11.79
C GLU A 41 -15.94 0.50 12.67
N GLU A 42 -15.50 -0.63 13.24
CA GLU A 42 -14.28 -0.68 14.05
C GLU A 42 -13.04 -0.27 13.23
N LEU A 43 -12.92 -0.79 12.02
CA LEU A 43 -11.80 -0.52 11.11
C LEU A 43 -11.75 0.93 10.65
N SER A 44 -12.88 1.65 10.61
CA SER A 44 -12.90 3.09 10.29
C SER A 44 -12.21 3.94 11.38
N HIS A 45 -12.14 3.44 12.61
CA HIS A 45 -11.64 4.17 13.77
C HIS A 45 -10.21 3.82 14.18
N ILE A 46 -9.57 2.81 13.58
CA ILE A 46 -8.20 2.45 13.94
C ILE A 46 -7.20 3.56 13.60
N THR A 47 -6.17 3.69 14.41
CA THR A 47 -5.08 4.65 14.21
C THR A 47 -4.08 4.17 13.15
N VAL A 48 -3.24 5.07 12.63
CA VAL A 48 -2.14 4.67 11.72
C VAL A 48 -1.16 3.70 12.39
N VAL A 49 -0.98 3.80 13.71
CA VAL A 49 -0.11 2.90 14.49
C VAL A 49 -0.71 1.51 14.60
N GLU A 50 -2.01 1.39 14.85
CA GLU A 50 -2.68 0.08 14.86
C GLU A 50 -2.69 -0.52 13.45
N PHE A 51 -3.01 0.30 12.45
CA PHE A 51 -3.06 -0.10 11.05
C PHE A 51 -1.72 -0.63 10.53
N SER A 52 -0.60 0.03 10.87
CA SER A 52 0.74 -0.38 10.39
C SER A 52 1.20 -1.74 10.93
N THR A 53 0.53 -2.29 11.94
CA THR A 53 0.82 -3.63 12.49
C THR A 53 0.08 -4.76 11.78
N CYS A 54 -0.89 -4.45 10.91
CA CYS A 54 -1.58 -5.44 10.10
C CYS A 54 -0.66 -5.96 8.98
N ASP A 55 -0.89 -7.18 8.50
CA ASP A 55 -0.24 -7.67 7.29
C ASP A 55 -0.65 -6.84 6.07
N ILE A 56 0.25 -6.69 5.09
CA ILE A 56 0.06 -5.80 3.93
C ILE A 56 -1.24 -6.07 3.16
N SER A 57 -1.63 -7.35 2.99
CA SER A 57 -2.88 -7.72 2.32
C SER A 57 -4.11 -7.24 3.09
N LEU A 58 -4.08 -7.29 4.43
CA LEU A 58 -5.16 -6.78 5.26
C LEU A 58 -5.15 -5.25 5.29
N GLN A 59 -3.97 -4.61 5.34
CA GLN A 59 -3.85 -3.15 5.24
C GLN A 59 -4.52 -2.62 3.97
N ARG A 60 -4.23 -3.22 2.81
CA ARG A 60 -4.83 -2.83 1.53
C ARG A 60 -6.35 -2.97 1.53
N ALA A 61 -6.87 -4.09 2.03
CA ALA A 61 -8.31 -4.32 2.10
C ALA A 61 -9.01 -3.31 3.04
N ILE A 62 -8.43 -3.04 4.21
CA ILE A 62 -8.93 -2.02 5.13
C ILE A 62 -8.90 -0.64 4.45
N PHE A 63 -7.79 -0.28 3.79
CA PHE A 63 -7.66 0.99 3.08
C PHE A 63 -8.73 1.15 2.01
N ASN A 64 -9.00 0.11 1.23
CA ASN A 64 -10.03 0.11 0.19
C ASN A 64 -11.44 0.32 0.77
N SER A 65 -11.69 -0.10 2.01
CA SER A 65 -12.98 0.11 2.69
C SER A 65 -13.19 1.51 3.28
N TRP A 66 -12.14 2.33 3.32
CA TRP A 66 -12.19 3.64 3.96
C TRP A 66 -12.75 4.73 3.06
N SER A 67 -13.36 5.74 3.69
CA SER A 67 -13.71 6.98 3.01
C SER A 67 -12.46 7.72 2.54
N ALA A 68 -12.62 8.59 1.52
CA ALA A 68 -11.56 9.45 1.03
C ALA A 68 -10.87 10.28 2.14
N GLU A 69 -11.64 10.76 3.13
CA GLU A 69 -11.11 11.51 4.27
C GLU A 69 -10.22 10.63 5.16
N LYS A 70 -10.66 9.40 5.46
CA LYS A 70 -9.88 8.47 6.27
C LYS A 70 -8.60 8.00 5.55
N LYS A 71 -8.67 7.76 4.24
CA LYS A 71 -7.50 7.48 3.38
C LYS A 71 -6.49 8.62 3.43
N ARG A 72 -6.96 9.86 3.34
CA ARG A 72 -6.11 11.05 3.53
C ARG A 72 -5.48 11.07 4.92
N ASP A 73 -6.28 10.92 5.96
CA ASP A 73 -5.81 11.07 7.33
C ASP A 73 -4.73 10.04 7.68
N VAL A 74 -4.83 8.79 7.21
CA VAL A 74 -3.78 7.79 7.47
C VAL A 74 -2.45 8.18 6.82
N TRP A 75 -2.47 8.71 5.60
CA TRP A 75 -1.27 9.18 4.90
C TRP A 75 -0.66 10.39 5.59
N ILE A 76 -1.47 11.39 5.94
CA ILE A 76 -0.99 12.56 6.67
C ILE A 76 -0.42 12.18 8.04
N ASN A 77 -1.09 11.27 8.77
CA ASN A 77 -0.62 10.80 10.06
C ASN A 77 0.70 10.04 9.95
N LYS A 78 0.86 9.19 8.93
CA LYS A 78 2.13 8.53 8.63
C LYS A 78 3.26 9.53 8.36
N LEU A 79 3.04 10.49 7.45
CA LEU A 79 4.08 11.45 7.08
C LEU A 79 4.48 12.33 8.27
N ASN A 80 3.52 12.72 9.11
CA ASN A 80 3.80 13.42 10.35
C ASN A 80 4.55 12.56 11.37
N TYR A 81 4.23 11.26 11.46
CA TYR A 81 4.99 10.33 12.29
C TYR A 81 6.45 10.26 11.84
N ILE A 82 6.71 10.15 10.54
CA ILE A 82 8.08 10.12 9.98
C ILE A 82 8.81 11.42 10.28
N LEU A 83 8.17 12.58 10.08
CA LEU A 83 8.75 13.90 10.42
C LEU A 83 9.18 14.01 11.90
N GLN A 84 8.51 13.31 12.80
CA GLN A 84 8.77 13.37 14.24
C GLN A 84 9.80 12.33 14.72
N ASN A 85 9.93 11.21 14.02
CA ASN A 85 10.69 10.04 14.51
C ASN A 85 11.94 9.74 13.67
N GLU A 86 11.98 10.15 12.40
CA GLU A 86 13.15 9.97 11.54
C GLU A 86 14.16 11.11 11.66
N LYS A 87 15.44 10.81 11.45
CA LYS A 87 16.52 11.80 11.47
C LYS A 87 16.65 12.49 10.11
N LEU A 88 15.78 13.46 9.87
CA LEU A 88 15.73 14.20 8.62
C LEU A 88 16.49 15.54 8.70
N ASN A 89 17.13 15.92 7.61
CA ASN A 89 17.70 17.25 7.42
C ASN A 89 16.62 18.26 6.98
N THR A 90 16.99 19.54 6.93
CA THR A 90 16.04 20.62 6.62
C THR A 90 15.38 20.49 5.24
N LEU A 91 16.11 20.06 4.21
CA LEU A 91 15.55 19.91 2.86
C LEU A 91 14.58 18.73 2.80
N GLU A 92 14.91 17.64 3.48
CA GLU A 92 14.03 16.46 3.59
C GLU A 92 12.73 16.78 4.33
N ILE A 93 12.80 17.57 5.40
CA ILE A 93 11.62 18.05 6.13
C ILE A 93 10.73 18.89 5.20
N ILE A 94 11.31 19.85 4.46
CA ILE A 94 10.58 20.69 3.51
C ILE A 94 9.91 19.83 2.42
N HIS A 95 10.61 18.81 1.94
CA HIS A 95 10.12 17.92 0.90
C HIS A 95 8.94 17.05 1.36
N LEU A 96 8.96 16.51 2.59
CA LEU A 96 7.81 15.82 3.17
C LEU A 96 6.65 16.78 3.46
N GLN A 97 6.93 18.01 3.92
CA GLN A 97 5.90 19.02 4.13
C GLN A 97 5.21 19.43 2.83
N ASN A 98 5.95 19.45 1.71
CA ASN A 98 5.40 19.67 0.38
C ASN A 98 4.40 18.56 0.01
N LEU A 99 4.72 17.28 0.27
CA LEU A 99 3.78 16.17 0.07
C LEU A 99 2.53 16.30 0.96
N ILE A 100 2.71 16.57 2.26
CA ILE A 100 1.60 16.76 3.21
C ILE A 100 0.65 17.88 2.75
N THR A 101 1.20 18.97 2.23
CA THR A 101 0.42 20.11 1.72
C THR A 101 -0.34 19.74 0.45
N HIS A 102 0.27 18.93 -0.43
CA HIS A 102 -0.35 18.50 -1.68
C HIS A 102 -1.52 17.53 -1.48
N VAL A 103 -1.48 16.69 -0.44
CA VAL A 103 -2.56 15.75 -0.09
C VAL A 103 -3.69 16.50 0.64
N GLU A 104 -4.36 17.41 -0.07
CA GLU A 104 -5.41 18.30 0.43
C GLU A 104 -6.75 17.58 0.70
N PRO A 105 -7.71 18.18 1.43
CA PRO A 105 -9.03 17.60 1.59
C PRO A 105 -9.67 17.30 0.22
N GLY A 106 -10.15 16.06 0.06
CA GLY A 106 -10.72 15.58 -1.20
C GLY A 106 -9.72 14.97 -2.19
N TYR A 107 -8.43 14.87 -1.83
CA TYR A 107 -7.40 14.23 -2.67
C TYR A 107 -7.80 12.84 -3.18
N PHE A 108 -8.50 12.07 -2.34
CA PHE A 108 -8.97 10.71 -2.62
C PHE A 108 -10.44 10.64 -3.07
N SER A 109 -11.14 11.76 -3.31
CA SER A 109 -12.59 11.75 -3.62
C SER A 109 -12.93 11.21 -5.01
N ASN A 110 -12.00 11.32 -5.97
CA ASN A 110 -12.14 10.74 -7.30
C ASN A 110 -11.34 9.44 -7.33
N GLU A 111 -11.92 8.38 -6.76
CA GLU A 111 -11.27 7.08 -6.72
C GLU A 111 -11.14 6.53 -8.16
N ASN A 112 -9.96 5.95 -8.45
CA ASN A 112 -9.58 5.23 -9.68
C ASN A 112 -8.82 5.98 -10.79
N GLU A 113 -8.51 7.28 -10.66
CA GLU A 113 -7.53 7.92 -11.56
C GLU A 113 -6.63 8.91 -10.82
N LEU A 114 -5.33 8.64 -10.84
CA LEU A 114 -4.32 9.68 -10.77
C LEU A 114 -4.55 10.60 -11.97
N ASP A 115 -5.20 11.73 -11.74
CA ASP A 115 -5.30 12.75 -12.78
C ASP A 115 -3.89 13.24 -13.19
N GLU A 116 -3.82 13.95 -14.31
CA GLU A 116 -2.55 14.44 -14.87
C GLU A 116 -1.77 15.29 -13.85
N GLN A 117 -2.46 16.06 -12.99
CA GLN A 117 -1.81 16.93 -12.02
C GLN A 117 -1.18 16.11 -10.89
N LYS A 118 -1.90 15.11 -10.36
CA LYS A 118 -1.36 14.19 -9.34
C LYS A 118 -0.22 13.36 -9.89
N THR A 119 -0.36 12.85 -11.13
CA THR A 119 0.69 12.09 -11.81
C THR A 119 1.96 12.94 -11.97
N LYS A 120 1.79 14.18 -12.44
CA LYS A 120 2.91 15.11 -12.59
C LYS A 120 3.56 15.42 -11.24
N PHE A 121 2.77 15.70 -10.21
CA PHE A 121 3.30 15.96 -8.88
C PHE A 121 4.07 14.76 -8.33
N ALA A 122 3.52 13.55 -8.44
CA ALA A 122 4.17 12.32 -7.99
C ALA A 122 5.55 12.15 -8.66
N SER A 123 5.61 12.32 -9.98
CA SER A 123 6.87 12.26 -10.74
C SER A 123 7.86 13.34 -10.30
N ASP A 124 7.43 14.61 -10.26
CA ASP A 124 8.29 15.73 -9.88
C ASP A 124 8.81 15.56 -8.43
N TRP A 125 7.98 15.07 -7.52
CA TRP A 125 8.33 14.80 -6.12
C TRP A 125 9.34 13.65 -6.00
N ILE A 126 9.10 12.52 -6.67
CA ILE A 126 10.02 11.36 -6.68
C ILE A 126 11.36 11.74 -7.30
N ASN A 127 11.37 12.48 -8.41
CA ASN A 127 12.60 12.93 -9.07
C ASN A 127 13.42 13.84 -8.14
N TYR A 128 12.77 14.77 -7.42
CA TYR A 128 13.47 15.61 -6.45
C TYR A 128 14.07 14.78 -5.29
N ALA A 129 13.32 13.81 -4.76
CA ALA A 129 13.82 12.92 -3.71
C ALA A 129 15.09 12.15 -4.15
N ASN A 130 15.07 11.62 -5.37
CA ASN A 130 16.20 10.87 -5.93
C ASN A 130 17.38 11.79 -6.29
N ASP A 131 17.12 12.87 -7.02
CA ASP A 131 18.16 13.68 -7.65
C ASP A 131 18.77 14.70 -6.69
N GLU A 132 17.98 15.30 -5.80
CA GLU A 132 18.45 16.35 -4.89
C GLU A 132 18.70 15.82 -3.48
N LEU A 133 17.79 15.01 -2.94
CA LEU A 133 17.93 14.47 -1.57
C LEU A 133 18.74 13.18 -1.51
N LYS A 134 19.00 12.54 -2.65
CA LYS A 134 19.73 11.26 -2.77
C LYS A 134 19.06 10.13 -1.97
N TRP A 135 17.74 10.17 -1.85
CA TRP A 135 16.99 9.07 -1.27
C TRP A 135 17.10 7.82 -2.13
N THR A 136 17.22 6.65 -1.50
CA THR A 136 17.19 5.38 -2.23
C THR A 136 15.78 5.07 -2.69
N GLY A 137 15.64 4.20 -3.70
CA GLY A 137 14.33 3.74 -4.15
C GLY A 137 13.53 3.08 -3.03
N GLU A 138 14.21 2.35 -2.13
CA GLU A 138 13.61 1.74 -0.94
C GLU A 138 13.06 2.79 0.01
N PHE A 139 13.80 3.87 0.28
CA PHE A 139 13.32 4.91 1.17
C PHE A 139 12.14 5.66 0.53
N ILE A 140 12.21 5.99 -0.76
CA ILE A 140 11.08 6.59 -1.50
C ILE A 140 9.85 5.68 -1.40
N ALA A 141 10.01 4.37 -1.64
CA ALA A 141 8.94 3.41 -1.56
C ALA A 141 8.36 3.24 -0.15
N PHE A 142 9.23 3.26 0.86
CA PHE A 142 8.80 3.34 2.25
C PHE A 142 7.95 4.59 2.49
N ILE A 143 8.29 5.76 1.92
CA ILE A 143 7.51 7.00 2.10
C ILE A 143 6.18 6.99 1.33
N VAL A 144 6.11 6.52 0.08
CA VAL A 144 4.92 6.74 -0.78
C VAL A 144 4.21 5.48 -1.28
N TYR A 145 4.79 4.29 -1.12
CA TYR A 145 4.22 3.02 -1.60
C TYR A 145 3.85 2.03 -0.50
N ARG A 146 4.15 2.30 0.77
CA ARG A 146 3.71 1.47 1.91
C ARG A 146 3.18 2.34 3.02
N LEU A 147 2.29 1.85 3.88
CA LEU A 147 1.80 2.58 5.06
C LEU A 147 2.48 2.15 6.37
N TYR A 148 3.72 1.63 6.28
CA TYR A 148 4.55 1.32 7.43
C TYR A 148 5.02 2.59 8.16
N LEU A 149 5.27 2.46 9.46
CA LEU A 149 5.78 3.55 10.30
C LEU A 149 7.29 3.41 10.60
N ASP A 150 7.83 2.21 10.42
CA ASP A 150 9.22 1.88 10.64
C ASP A 150 9.79 1.26 9.37
N GLN A 151 10.94 1.77 8.89
CA GLN A 151 11.59 1.28 7.68
C GLN A 151 11.96 -0.20 7.79
N THR A 152 12.20 -0.73 9.00
CA THR A 152 12.49 -2.16 9.18
C THR A 152 11.33 -3.06 8.77
N GLN A 153 10.07 -2.57 8.83
CA GLN A 153 8.92 -3.30 8.31
C GLN A 153 8.99 -3.43 6.78
N PHE A 154 9.43 -2.35 6.13
CA PHE A 154 9.65 -2.32 4.69
C PHE A 154 10.79 -3.26 4.30
N ASP A 155 11.92 -3.19 5.00
CA ASP A 155 13.09 -4.03 4.73
C ASP A 155 12.77 -5.52 4.89
N ALA A 156 11.92 -5.87 5.88
CA ALA A 156 11.45 -7.23 6.08
C ALA A 156 10.57 -7.71 4.91
N GLU A 157 9.64 -6.88 4.42
CA GLU A 157 8.83 -7.19 3.24
C GLU A 157 9.71 -7.44 2.00
N ILE A 158 10.64 -6.53 1.73
CA ILE A 158 11.56 -6.65 0.59
C ILE A 158 12.44 -7.89 0.70
N SER A 159 12.92 -8.23 1.91
CA SER A 159 13.70 -9.45 2.14
C SER A 159 12.89 -10.71 1.82
N MET A 160 11.62 -10.75 2.24
CA MET A 160 10.73 -11.87 1.90
C MET A 160 10.48 -11.97 0.40
N LEU A 161 10.37 -10.85 -0.31
CA LEU A 161 10.23 -10.84 -1.77
C LEU A 161 11.48 -11.43 -2.45
N TYR A 162 12.68 -11.11 -1.98
CA TYR A 162 13.91 -11.73 -2.49
C TYR A 162 13.95 -13.24 -2.25
N ASP A 163 13.57 -13.69 -1.06
CA ASP A 163 13.52 -15.11 -0.73
C ASP A 163 12.48 -15.85 -1.60
N LEU A 164 11.33 -15.24 -1.88
CA LEU A 164 10.29 -15.80 -2.74
C LEU A 164 10.69 -15.81 -4.22
N GLY A 165 11.35 -14.76 -4.71
CA GLY A 165 11.88 -14.69 -6.08
C GLY A 165 12.96 -15.73 -6.36
N LEU A 166 13.64 -16.24 -5.31
CA LEU A 166 14.52 -17.41 -5.40
C LEU A 166 13.78 -18.75 -5.47
N VAL A 167 12.47 -18.78 -5.18
CA VAL A 167 11.68 -20.01 -4.99
C VAL A 167 10.49 -20.13 -5.96
N ALA A 168 9.96 -19.05 -6.54
CA ALA A 168 8.68 -19.08 -7.26
C ALA A 168 8.78 -19.42 -8.76
N SER A 169 8.13 -20.52 -9.12
CA SER A 169 7.77 -20.97 -10.47
C SER A 169 6.38 -20.46 -10.89
N ASN A 170 6.28 -19.83 -12.07
CA ASN A 170 5.21 -19.76 -13.09
C ASN A 170 3.69 -19.96 -12.77
N ASN A 171 3.20 -19.95 -11.54
CA ASN A 171 1.76 -20.17 -11.28
C ASN A 171 1.04 -18.88 -10.86
N SER A 172 0.24 -18.36 -11.80
CA SER A 172 -0.57 -17.15 -11.76
C SER A 172 -1.92 -17.33 -11.06
N GLU A 173 -1.94 -17.85 -9.83
CA GLU A 173 -3.17 -17.98 -9.05
C GLU A 173 -3.07 -17.15 -7.77
N GLY A 174 -3.53 -15.90 -7.82
CA GLY A 174 -3.50 -15.00 -6.67
C GLY A 174 -4.04 -13.60 -6.92
N SER A 175 -4.16 -12.82 -5.85
CA SER A 175 -4.48 -11.39 -5.88
C SER A 175 -3.26 -10.58 -6.31
N CYS A 176 -3.45 -9.64 -7.24
CA CYS A 176 -2.37 -8.73 -7.64
C CYS A 176 -1.90 -7.91 -6.44
N ASN A 177 -0.60 -7.65 -6.39
CA ASN A 177 0.04 -7.01 -5.24
C ASN A 177 0.95 -5.82 -5.59
N CYS A 178 0.99 -5.41 -6.86
CA CYS A 178 1.67 -4.20 -7.29
C CYS A 178 0.93 -3.53 -8.45
N ALA A 179 1.18 -2.23 -8.65
CA ALA A 179 0.79 -1.48 -9.83
C ALA A 179 1.91 -1.51 -10.87
N THR A 180 1.63 -2.02 -12.06
CA THR A 180 2.58 -2.15 -13.18
C THR A 180 3.11 -0.81 -13.70
N SER A 181 2.41 0.29 -13.41
CA SER A 181 2.75 1.66 -13.80
C SER A 181 3.80 2.32 -12.92
N SER A 182 3.86 1.99 -11.63
CA SER A 182 4.53 2.87 -10.66
C SER A 182 5.01 2.21 -9.36
N ASP A 183 4.62 0.98 -9.04
CA ASP A 183 4.92 0.40 -7.72
C ASP A 183 6.38 -0.05 -7.61
N PHE A 184 6.83 -0.20 -6.37
CA PHE A 184 8.19 -0.62 -6.07
C PHE A 184 8.25 -2.09 -5.66
N CYS A 185 9.08 -2.85 -6.38
CA CYS A 185 9.27 -4.30 -6.22
C CYS A 185 10.71 -4.66 -5.80
N GLY A 186 11.49 -3.73 -5.24
CA GLY A 186 12.90 -3.96 -4.93
C GLY A 186 13.72 -4.13 -6.22
N ALA A 187 14.52 -5.20 -6.32
CA ALA A 187 15.27 -5.51 -7.54
C ALA A 187 14.42 -6.15 -8.66
N TYR A 188 13.13 -6.40 -8.40
CA TYR A 188 12.19 -7.00 -9.33
C TYR A 188 11.32 -5.93 -10.00
N THR A 189 10.54 -6.36 -10.99
CA THR A 189 9.58 -5.50 -11.68
C THR A 189 8.15 -5.96 -11.44
N CYS A 190 7.22 -5.02 -11.33
CA CYS A 190 5.81 -5.37 -11.33
C CYS A 190 5.39 -5.78 -12.75
N GLN A 191 4.97 -7.03 -12.93
CA GLN A 191 4.53 -7.55 -14.22
C GLN A 191 3.08 -8.01 -14.14
N ASP A 192 2.32 -7.78 -15.21
CA ASP A 192 1.00 -8.38 -15.36
C ASP A 192 1.17 -9.90 -15.42
N SER A 193 0.63 -10.57 -14.41
CA SER A 193 0.71 -12.01 -14.24
C SER A 193 -0.65 -12.68 -14.41
N GLY A 194 -1.67 -11.99 -14.94
CA GLY A 194 -3.04 -12.51 -14.99
C GLY A 194 -3.70 -12.71 -13.62
N CYS A 195 -3.15 -12.05 -12.58
CA CYS A 195 -3.68 -12.06 -11.22
C CYS A 195 -5.02 -11.31 -11.14
N SER A 196 -5.72 -11.50 -10.02
CA SER A 196 -6.99 -10.80 -9.77
C SER A 196 -6.74 -9.38 -9.28
N SER A 197 -7.20 -8.38 -10.04
CA SER A 197 -6.95 -6.98 -9.75
C SER A 197 -7.92 -6.41 -8.71
N VAL A 198 -7.45 -5.42 -7.97
CA VAL A 198 -8.26 -4.56 -7.09
C VAL A 198 -8.07 -3.11 -7.53
N SER A 199 -9.11 -2.28 -7.38
CA SER A 199 -9.15 -0.93 -7.96
C SER A 199 -8.20 0.08 -7.28
N ALA A 200 -7.79 -0.19 -6.05
CA ALA A 200 -6.86 0.62 -5.26
C ALA A 200 -6.02 -0.25 -4.32
N GLY A 201 -5.02 0.33 -3.66
CA GLY A 201 -4.11 -0.35 -2.73
C GLY A 201 -2.66 -0.48 -3.23
N CYS A 202 -2.36 0.00 -4.43
CA CYS A 202 -1.03 -0.06 -5.04
C CYS A 202 -0.61 1.30 -5.62
N GLY A 203 0.68 1.42 -5.97
CA GLY A 203 1.22 2.64 -6.58
C GLY A 203 1.13 3.87 -5.67
N TRP A 204 1.18 5.06 -6.28
CA TRP A 204 1.31 6.33 -5.56
C TRP A 204 0.22 6.51 -4.50
N LEU A 205 0.63 6.57 -3.24
CA LEU A 205 -0.25 6.70 -2.08
C LEU A 205 -1.43 5.69 -2.07
N TRP A 206 -1.21 4.52 -2.67
CA TRP A 206 -2.21 3.45 -2.83
C TRP A 206 -3.45 3.84 -3.64
N MET A 207 -3.33 4.81 -4.54
CA MET A 207 -4.43 5.28 -5.39
C MET A 207 -4.63 4.47 -6.67
N GLU A 208 -3.66 3.62 -7.02
CA GLU A 208 -3.68 2.87 -8.27
C GLU A 208 -4.16 1.43 -8.05
N SER A 209 -4.71 0.86 -9.11
CA SER A 209 -5.10 -0.54 -9.13
C SER A 209 -3.89 -1.45 -8.95
N CYS A 210 -4.03 -2.47 -8.11
CA CYS A 210 -3.09 -3.58 -8.11
C CYS A 210 -3.40 -4.47 -9.32
N ASN A 211 -2.52 -4.51 -10.31
CA ASN A 211 -2.72 -5.21 -11.58
C ASN A 211 -1.52 -6.07 -12.02
N GLY A 212 -0.56 -6.28 -11.14
CA GLY A 212 0.56 -7.19 -11.37
C GLY A 212 1.08 -7.85 -10.11
N SER A 213 2.16 -8.61 -10.32
CA SER A 213 2.96 -9.27 -9.28
C SER A 213 4.43 -8.93 -9.44
N CYS A 214 5.16 -8.75 -8.33
CA CYS A 214 6.61 -8.51 -8.36
C CYS A 214 7.39 -9.78 -8.77
N HIS A 215 8.13 -9.70 -9.88
CA HIS A 215 8.93 -10.80 -10.47
C HIS A 215 10.28 -10.35 -11.04
#